data_AF-A0A7W8XXV9-F1
#
_entry.id   AF-A0A7W8XXV9-F1
#
_cell.length_a   1.000
_cell.length_b   1.000
_cell.length_c   1.000
_cell.angle_alpha   90.00
_cell.angle_beta   90.00
_cell.angle_gamma   90.00
#
_symmetry.space_group_name_H-M   'P 1'
#
loop_
_entity.id
_entity.type
_entity.pdbx_description
1 polymer ?
#
loop_
_entity_poly.entity_id
_entity_poly.type
_entity_poly.pdbx_seq_one_letter_code
_entity_poly.pdbx_strand_id
1 'polypeptide(L)'
;MPAMAIAAEHVAILRRFSMSALDFMRRRVDLVGTVSVLTAKALQLTQAVSGAEMEMQRLSLEIDRDPANEQLVQELHDQEQSAAAIRREQADCAEDIAAAERDVAALDVLIAAAKGE
;
A
#
# COMPACT_ATOMS: atom_id res chain seq x y z
N MET A 1 -17.97 -39.94 36.23
CA MET A 1 -16.83 -39.10 35.79
C MET A 1 -17.04 -38.49 34.38
N PRO A 2 -18.07 -37.65 34.12
CA PRO A 2 -18.25 -37.06 32.78
C PRO A 2 -17.69 -35.62 32.64
N ALA A 3 -17.47 -34.91 33.76
CA ALA A 3 -17.06 -33.50 33.72
C ALA A 3 -15.66 -33.26 33.14
N MET A 4 -14.71 -34.19 33.31
CA MET A 4 -13.36 -34.09 32.71
C MET A 4 -13.35 -34.29 31.19
N ALA A 5 -14.27 -35.11 30.65
CA ALA A 5 -14.34 -35.34 29.21
C ALA A 5 -14.84 -34.08 28.47
N ILE A 6 -15.85 -33.40 29.04
CA ILE A 6 -16.41 -32.16 28.49
C ILE A 6 -15.39 -31.01 28.53
N ALA A 7 -14.58 -30.93 29.59
CA ALA A 7 -13.51 -29.93 29.70
C ALA A 7 -12.39 -30.15 28.66
N ALA A 8 -12.00 -31.40 28.40
CA ALA A 8 -11.00 -31.73 27.40
C ALA A 8 -11.49 -31.41 25.96
N GLU A 9 -12.77 -31.63 25.69
CA GLU A 9 -13.38 -31.35 24.39
C GLU A 9 -13.49 -29.84 24.12
N HIS A 10 -13.87 -29.03 25.11
CA HIS A 10 -13.86 -27.57 25.00
C HIS A 10 -12.46 -26.99 24.79
N VAL A 11 -11.42 -27.51 25.46
CA VAL A 11 -10.04 -27.07 25.26
C VAL A 11 -9.52 -27.47 23.87
N ALA A 12 -9.92 -28.64 23.35
CA ALA A 12 -9.58 -29.06 22.00
C ALA A 12 -10.29 -28.21 20.92
N ILE A 13 -11.54 -27.82 21.15
CA ILE A 13 -12.29 -26.89 20.28
C ILE A 13 -11.65 -25.50 20.30
N LEU A 14 -11.32 -24.97 21.49
CA LEU A 14 -10.61 -23.70 21.62
C LEU A 14 -9.22 -23.70 20.95
N ARG A 15 -8.47 -24.80 21.02
CA ARG A 15 -7.21 -24.99 20.26
C ARG A 15 -7.41 -25.11 18.75
N ARG A 16 -8.58 -25.58 18.30
CA ARG A 16 -8.94 -25.65 16.88
C ARG A 16 -9.35 -24.28 16.32
N PHE A 17 -9.72 -23.34 17.18
CA PHE A 17 -10.05 -21.95 16.84
C PHE A 17 -8.94 -20.93 17.15
N SER A 18 -7.84 -21.35 17.79
CA SER A 18 -6.64 -20.50 17.90
C SER A 18 -5.88 -20.49 16.58
N MET A 19 -5.62 -19.31 16.01
CA MET A 19 -4.77 -19.17 14.82
C MET A 19 -3.42 -19.86 15.08
N SER A 20 -3.08 -20.79 14.19
CA SER A 20 -1.81 -21.51 14.25
C SER A 20 -0.68 -20.68 13.62
N ALA A 21 0.58 -21.06 13.89
CA ALA A 21 1.74 -20.47 13.20
C ALA A 21 1.59 -20.53 11.67
N LEU A 22 0.95 -21.59 11.14
CA LEU A 22 0.68 -21.73 9.71
C LEU A 22 -0.33 -20.69 9.20
N ASP A 23 -1.35 -20.35 9.99
CA ASP A 23 -2.34 -19.34 9.62
C ASP A 23 -1.73 -17.94 9.60
N PHE A 24 -0.88 -17.62 10.57
CA PHE A 24 -0.12 -16.37 10.56
C PHE A 24 0.83 -16.28 9.37
N MET A 25 1.53 -17.36 9.04
CA MET A 25 2.42 -17.41 7.86
C MET A 25 1.66 -17.20 6.54
N ARG A 26 0.48 -17.80 6.38
CA ARG A 26 -0.37 -17.58 5.19
C ARG A 26 -0.75 -16.10 5.06
N ARG A 27 -1.27 -15.52 6.14
CA ARG A 27 -1.66 -14.10 6.15
C ARG A 27 -0.48 -13.16 5.89
N ARG A 28 0.72 -13.52 6.36
CA ARG A 28 1.94 -12.77 6.08
C ARG A 28 2.30 -12.79 4.59
N VAL A 29 2.20 -13.95 3.94
CA VAL A 29 2.45 -14.07 2.49
C VAL A 29 1.46 -13.20 1.71
N ASP A 30 0.19 -13.21 2.08
CA ASP A 30 -0.83 -12.36 1.43
C ASP A 30 -0.49 -10.87 1.59
N LEU A 31 -0.13 -10.44 2.80
CA LEU A 31 0.27 -9.05 3.09
C LEU A 31 1.54 -8.63 2.34
N VAL A 32 2.55 -9.49 2.23
CA VAL A 32 3.73 -9.22 1.41
C VAL A 32 3.36 -9.05 -0.07
N GLY A 33 2.37 -9.82 -0.55
CA GLY A 33 1.76 -9.63 -1.86
C GLY A 33 1.12 -8.24 -1.99
N THR A 34 0.35 -7.81 -1.00
CA THR A 34 -0.23 -6.45 -0.95
C THR A 34 0.85 -5.37 -0.97
N VAL A 35 1.90 -5.47 -0.15
CA VAL A 35 3.03 -4.53 -0.13
C VAL A 35 3.69 -4.45 -1.51
N SER A 36 3.86 -5.58 -2.19
CA SER A 36 4.46 -5.64 -3.53
C SER A 36 3.59 -4.90 -4.56
N VAL A 37 2.28 -5.09 -4.53
CA VAL A 37 1.32 -4.38 -5.41
C VAL A 37 1.34 -2.88 -5.13
N LEU A 38 1.32 -2.47 -3.86
CA LEU A 38 1.38 -1.06 -3.48
C LEU A 38 2.70 -0.42 -3.90
N THR A 39 3.82 -1.13 -3.75
CA THR A 39 5.14 -0.66 -4.20
C THR A 39 5.17 -0.47 -5.72
N ALA A 40 4.58 -1.39 -6.48
CA ALA A 40 4.44 -1.25 -7.93
C ALA A 40 3.57 -0.03 -8.29
N LYS A 41 2.46 0.19 -7.58
CA LYS A 41 1.62 1.38 -7.73
C LYS A 41 2.40 2.67 -7.43
N ALA A 42 3.17 2.71 -6.35
CA ALA A 42 4.02 3.85 -5.99
C ALA A 42 5.03 4.18 -7.10
N LEU A 43 5.65 3.16 -7.70
CA LEU A 43 6.55 3.35 -8.85
C LEU A 43 5.82 3.92 -10.07
N GLN A 44 4.63 3.40 -10.38
CA GLN A 44 3.80 3.92 -11.48
C GLN A 44 3.43 5.39 -11.27
N LEU A 45 2.99 5.76 -10.06
CA LEU A 45 2.66 7.15 -9.72
C LEU A 45 3.90 8.06 -9.82
N THR A 46 5.06 7.57 -9.40
CA THR A 46 6.34 8.30 -9.53
C THR A 46 6.70 8.58 -10.99
N GLN A 47 6.51 7.59 -11.87
CA GLN A 47 6.71 7.78 -13.30
C GLN A 47 5.68 8.76 -13.88
N ALA A 48 4.41 8.64 -13.47
CA ALA A 48 3.33 9.51 -13.93
C ALA A 48 3.56 10.99 -13.56
N VAL A 49 3.92 11.28 -12.32
CA VAL A 49 4.21 12.66 -11.89
C VAL A 49 5.44 13.21 -12.62
N SER A 50 6.46 12.38 -12.84
CA SER A 50 7.65 12.80 -13.60
C SER A 50 7.29 13.16 -15.05
N GLY A 51 6.42 12.37 -15.69
CA GLY A 51 5.91 12.68 -17.03
C GLY A 51 5.12 13.98 -17.09
N ALA A 52 4.25 14.23 -16.10
CA ALA A 52 3.52 15.49 -16.00
C ALA A 52 4.45 16.69 -15.80
N GLU A 53 5.46 16.58 -14.93
CA GLU A 53 6.45 17.64 -14.71
C GLU A 53 7.27 17.96 -15.97
N MET A 54 7.66 16.94 -16.74
CA MET A 54 8.34 17.13 -18.02
C MET A 54 7.45 17.87 -19.03
N GLU A 55 6.16 17.52 -19.08
CA GLU A 55 5.20 18.18 -19.97
C GLU A 55 4.94 19.63 -19.55
N MET A 56 4.82 19.91 -18.25
CA MET A 56 4.73 21.27 -17.72
C MET A 56 5.94 22.12 -18.14
N GLN A 57 7.16 21.58 -18.04
CA GLN A 57 8.36 22.28 -18.50
C GLN A 57 8.33 22.55 -20.01
N ARG A 58 7.89 21.58 -20.81
CA ARG A 58 7.71 21.74 -22.26
C ARG A 58 6.74 22.87 -22.57
N LEU A 59 5.57 22.88 -21.93
CA LEU A 59 4.52 23.90 -22.11
C LEU A 59 5.00 25.28 -21.67
N SER A 60 5.69 25.39 -20.54
CA SER A 60 6.26 26.66 -20.07
C SER A 60 7.22 27.27 -21.10
N LEU A 61 8.09 26.46 -21.69
CA LEU A 61 9.03 26.92 -22.73
C LEU A 61 8.32 27.35 -24.02
N GLU A 62 7.16 26.78 -24.32
CA GLU A 62 6.35 27.14 -25.48
C GLU A 62 5.57 28.44 -25.24
N ILE A 63 5.01 28.61 -24.04
CA ILE A 63 4.37 29.86 -23.59
C ILE A 63 5.37 31.01 -23.60
N ASP A 64 6.62 30.80 -23.16
CA ASP A 64 7.66 31.83 -23.22
C ASP A 64 7.92 32.34 -24.66
N ARG A 65 7.68 31.50 -25.67
CA ARG A 65 7.81 31.85 -27.08
C ARG A 65 6.56 32.48 -27.66
N ASP A 66 5.38 32.11 -27.17
CA ASP A 66 4.09 32.65 -27.59
C ASP A 66 3.15 32.90 -26.37
N PRO A 67 3.34 34.02 -25.65
CA PRO A 67 2.63 34.27 -24.39
C PRO A 67 1.13 34.55 -24.58
N ALA A 68 0.69 34.88 -25.79
CA ALA A 68 -0.71 35.16 -26.10
C ALA A 68 -1.53 33.89 -26.38
N ASN A 69 -0.88 32.72 -26.40
CA ASN A 69 -1.53 31.45 -26.65
C ASN A 69 -2.22 30.93 -25.37
N GLU A 70 -3.48 31.33 -25.19
CA GLU A 70 -4.32 30.94 -24.06
C GLU A 70 -4.52 29.42 -23.95
N GLN A 71 -4.45 28.69 -25.07
CA GLN A 71 -4.59 27.24 -25.05
C GLN A 71 -3.41 26.57 -24.33
N LEU A 72 -2.18 27.03 -24.58
CA LEU A 72 -0.99 26.51 -23.89
C LEU A 72 -1.05 26.79 -22.38
N VAL A 73 -1.54 27.98 -22.00
CA VAL A 73 -1.71 28.34 -20.59
C VAL A 73 -2.74 27.42 -19.91
N GLN A 74 -3.85 27.13 -20.59
CA GLN A 74 -4.86 26.20 -20.06
C GLN A 74 -4.29 24.77 -19.94
N GLU A 75 -3.59 24.29 -20.97
CA GLU A 75 -2.95 22.97 -20.94
C GLU A 75 -1.94 22.85 -19.79
N LEU A 76 -1.16 23.91 -19.53
CA LEU A 76 -0.23 23.95 -18.39
C LEU A 76 -0.98 23.83 -17.07
N HIS A 77 -2.08 24.55 -16.91
CA HIS A 77 -2.89 24.49 -15.69
C HIS A 77 -3.52 23.10 -15.49
N ASP A 78 -3.96 22.44 -16.56
CA ASP A 78 -4.49 21.09 -16.50
C ASP A 78 -3.41 20.08 -16.06
N GLN A 79 -2.16 20.25 -16.55
CA GLN A 79 -1.03 19.43 -16.11
C GLN A 79 -0.67 19.67 -14.64
N GLU A 80 -0.71 20.91 -14.17
CA GLU A 80 -0.49 21.23 -12.75
C GLU A 80 -1.53 20.54 -11.85
N GLN A 81 -2.80 20.59 -12.22
CA GLN A 81 -3.87 19.92 -11.48
C GLN A 81 -3.69 18.39 -11.48
N SER A 82 -3.34 17.81 -12.63
CA SER A 82 -3.05 16.40 -12.76
C SER A 82 -1.88 15.98 -11.86
N ALA A 83 -0.77 16.71 -11.90
CA ALA A 83 0.40 16.45 -11.04
C ALA A 83 0.04 16.57 -9.55
N ALA A 84 -0.76 17.57 -9.17
CA ALA A 84 -1.22 17.72 -7.79
C ALA A 84 -2.11 16.55 -7.33
N ALA A 85 -2.98 16.04 -8.20
CA ALA A 85 -3.80 14.85 -7.91
C ALA A 85 -2.93 13.59 -7.73
N ILE A 86 -1.95 13.38 -8.63
CA ILE A 86 -1.02 12.24 -8.54
C ILE A 86 -0.21 12.30 -7.23
N ARG A 87 0.27 13.47 -6.82
CA ARG A 87 1.00 13.63 -5.54
C ARG A 87 0.16 13.29 -4.32
N ARG A 88 -1.14 13.59 -4.33
CA ARG A 88 -2.05 13.15 -3.26
C ARG A 88 -2.17 11.64 -3.22
N GLU A 89 -2.36 11.02 -4.38
CA GLU A 89 -2.43 9.55 -4.47
C GLU A 89 -1.10 8.87 -4.06
N GLN A 90 0.05 9.51 -4.31
CA GLN A 90 1.34 9.04 -3.80
C GLN A 90 1.41 9.07 -2.27
N ALA A 91 0.89 10.13 -1.64
CA ALA A 91 0.84 10.22 -0.18
C ALA A 91 -0.04 9.12 0.41
N ASP A 92 -1.24 8.93 -0.14
CA ASP A 92 -2.15 7.87 0.28
C ASP A 92 -1.50 6.48 0.10
N CYS A 93 -0.87 6.24 -1.04
CA CYS A 93 -0.17 4.97 -1.32
C CYS A 93 0.99 4.72 -0.33
N ALA A 94 1.72 5.77 0.05
CA ALA A 94 2.79 5.66 1.04
C ALA A 94 2.27 5.32 2.44
N GLU A 95 1.13 5.89 2.84
CA GLU A 95 0.45 5.54 4.09
C GLU A 95 -0.02 4.09 4.10
N ASP A 96 -0.60 3.62 2.98
CA ASP A 96 -1.03 2.24 2.81
C ASP A 96 0.13 1.24 2.89
N ILE A 97 1.28 1.57 2.27
CA ILE A 97 2.50 0.76 2.37
C ILE A 97 2.95 0.68 3.83
N ALA A 98 3.08 1.83 4.50
CA ALA A 98 3.52 1.88 5.90
C ALA A 98 2.56 1.13 6.83
N ALA A 99 1.26 1.11 6.53
CA ALA A 99 0.29 0.30 7.26
C ALA A 99 0.49 -1.20 7.03
N ALA A 100 0.60 -1.63 5.77
CA ALA A 100 0.81 -3.03 5.43
C ALA A 100 2.14 -3.58 5.99
N GLU A 101 3.22 -2.79 5.97
CA GLU A 101 4.51 -3.16 6.56
C GLU A 101 4.44 -3.33 8.08
N ARG A 102 3.69 -2.47 8.78
CA ARG A 102 3.43 -2.62 10.22
C ARG A 102 2.66 -3.91 10.52
N ASP A 103 1.68 -4.25 9.70
CA ASP A 103 0.91 -5.49 9.85
C ASP A 103 1.78 -6.74 9.61
N VAL A 104 2.69 -6.69 8.64
CA VAL A 104 3.69 -7.76 8.43
C VAL A 104 4.58 -7.92 9.67
N ALA A 105 5.10 -6.83 10.22
CA ALA A 105 5.93 -6.86 11.42
C ALA A 105 5.17 -7.42 12.63
N ALA A 106 3.89 -7.07 12.79
CA ALA A 106 3.06 -7.63 13.85
C ALA A 106 2.85 -9.15 13.69
N LEU A 107 2.64 -9.63 12.45
CA LEU A 107 2.56 -11.06 12.18
C LEU A 107 3.87 -11.79 12.44
N ASP A 108 5.02 -11.17 12.15
CA ASP A 108 6.33 -11.74 12.44
C ASP A 108 6.52 -12.02 13.94
N VAL A 109 6.07 -11.10 14.81
CA VAL A 109 6.07 -11.32 16.27
C VAL A 109 5.16 -12.49 16.66
N LEU A 110 3.95 -12.57 16.09
CA LEU A 110 3.01 -13.66 16.38
C LEU A 110 3.52 -15.02 15.91
N ILE A 111 4.20 -15.06 14.76
CA ILE A 111 4.82 -16.28 14.22
C ILE A 111 5.94 -16.75 15.14
N ALA A 112 6.82 -15.85 15.60
CA ALA A 112 7.91 -16.19 16.53
C ALA A 112 7.35 -16.76 17.84
N ALA A 113 6.38 -16.07 18.44
CA ALA A 113 5.73 -16.51 19.67
C ALA A 113 5.03 -17.89 19.51
N ALA A 114 4.40 -18.14 18.35
CA ALA A 114 3.75 -19.42 18.07
C ALA A 114 4.75 -20.57 17.79
N LYS A 115 5.98 -20.25 17.36
CA LYS A 115 7.08 -21.22 17.18
C LYS A 115 7.85 -21.51 18.47
N GLY A 116 7.71 -20.66 19.49
CA GLY A 116 8.45 -20.77 20.74
C GLY A 116 9.87 -20.19 20.67
N GLU A 117 10.09 -19.24 19.75
CA GLU A 117 11.34 -18.47 19.58
C GLU A 117 11.23 -17.09 20.27
#